data_AF-A0A1V5IXS4-F1
#
_entry.id   AF-A0A1V5IXS4-F1
#
_cell.length_a   1.000
_cell.length_b   1.000
_cell.length_c   1.000
_cell.angle_alpha   90.00
_cell.angle_beta   90.00
_cell.angle_gamma   90.00
#
_symmetry.space_group_name_H-M   'P 1'
#
loop_
_entity.id
_entity.type
_entity.pdbx_description
1 polymer ?
#
loop_
_entity_poly.entity_id
_entity_poly.type
_entity_poly.pdbx_seq_one_letter_code
_entity_poly.pdbx_strand_id
1 'polypeptide(L)'
;MYKFAISYYTMEGTERKPQSGIDIRLLRPGQSWSEGKQLIENTPHSGYYEISIESESDCGFYEIWDNIGNTQGQFSGKTCTIGKLDARGLQNNCIFGNHILDGAVGGTKIANEAIGTEHLQNGLLSLSKLQYELQDQDKGVGDISQCSPAKLTQDKFITHILNKEYQELPHIILTNQCDAFLYISDVMLVGNQVTVKIRISKVYTATDPIYKLLALAK
;
A
#
# COMPACT_ATOMS: atom_id res chain seq x y z
N MET A 1 21.42 -15.66 14.67
CA MET A 1 22.19 -15.35 15.89
C MET A 1 23.17 -14.24 15.57
N TYR A 2 22.96 -13.05 16.14
CA TYR A 2 23.89 -11.92 16.08
C TYR A 2 24.62 -11.81 17.42
N LYS A 3 25.86 -11.32 17.41
CA LYS A 3 26.65 -11.12 18.63
C LYS A 3 27.09 -9.68 18.75
N PHE A 4 27.07 -9.17 19.98
CA PHE A 4 27.67 -7.89 20.32
C PHE A 4 28.56 -8.07 21.54
N ALA A 5 29.70 -7.40 21.53
CA ALA A 5 30.61 -7.39 22.66
C ALA A 5 31.28 -6.04 22.82
N ILE A 6 31.63 -5.71 24.06
CA ILE A 6 32.35 -4.49 24.42
C ILE A 6 33.32 -4.77 25.55
N SER A 7 34.45 -4.08 25.53
CA SER A 7 35.43 -4.12 26.60
C SER A 7 35.50 -2.80 27.35
N TYR A 8 35.54 -2.89 28.68
CA TYR A 8 35.75 -1.75 29.57
C TYR A 8 37.14 -1.85 30.21
N TYR A 9 37.86 -0.74 30.21
CA TYR A 9 39.20 -0.66 30.79
C TYR A 9 39.47 0.73 31.37
N THR A 10 40.27 0.81 32.43
CA THR A 10 40.95 2.04 32.86
C THR A 10 42.35 2.10 32.26
N MET A 11 42.91 3.31 32.17
CA MET A 11 44.33 3.51 31.91
C MET A 11 45.06 3.66 33.25
N GLU A 12 46.01 2.78 33.54
CA GLU A 12 46.96 2.94 34.64
C GLU A 12 48.34 3.23 34.03
N GLY A 13 48.71 4.50 33.97
CA GLY A 13 49.85 4.94 33.17
C GLY A 13 49.61 4.67 31.68
N THR A 14 50.40 3.77 31.09
CA THR A 14 50.26 3.35 29.68
C THR A 14 49.58 1.99 29.52
N GLU A 15 49.26 1.30 30.61
CA GLU A 15 48.64 -0.03 30.57
C GLU A 15 47.11 0.08 30.64
N ARG A 16 46.41 -0.74 29.84
CA ARG A 16 44.95 -0.90 29.94
C ARG A 16 44.65 -1.98 30.98
N LYS A 17 43.99 -1.61 32.08
CA LYS A 17 43.49 -2.57 33.07
C LYS A 17 42.01 -2.86 32.82
N PRO A 18 41.61 -4.14 32.72
CA PRO A 18 40.21 -4.49 32.52
C PRO A 18 39.36 -4.07 33.72
N GLN A 19 38.17 -3.55 33.45
CA GLN A 19 37.17 -3.29 34.49
C GLN A 19 36.15 -4.42 34.49
N SER A 20 36.20 -5.26 35.52
CA SER A 20 35.33 -6.43 35.70
C SER A 20 34.19 -6.13 36.68
N GLY A 21 33.08 -6.87 36.57
CA GLY A 21 31.93 -6.75 37.47
C GLY A 21 31.00 -5.55 37.18
N ILE A 22 31.11 -4.93 36.00
CA ILE A 22 30.21 -3.87 35.56
C ILE A 22 28.91 -4.50 35.05
N ASP A 23 27.76 -3.97 35.47
CA ASP A 23 26.48 -4.30 34.83
C ASP A 23 26.35 -3.41 33.60
N ILE A 24 26.39 -4.02 32.41
CA ILE A 24 26.28 -3.36 31.12
C ILE A 24 25.03 -3.89 30.44
N ARG A 25 24.20 -3.00 29.90
CA ARG A 25 22.95 -3.38 29.25
C ARG A 25 22.76 -2.66 27.93
N LEU A 26 22.14 -3.37 26.99
CA LEU A 26 21.61 -2.79 25.75
C LEU A 26 20.17 -2.35 25.98
N LEU A 27 19.91 -1.05 25.84
CA LEU A 27 18.56 -0.47 25.95
C LEU A 27 18.13 0.11 24.62
N ARG A 28 16.87 -0.08 24.25
CA ARG A 28 16.25 0.71 23.19
C ARG A 28 16.00 2.14 23.71
N PRO A 29 16.03 3.15 22.83
CA PRO A 29 15.66 4.51 23.21
C PRO A 29 14.32 4.54 23.95
N GLY A 30 14.32 5.14 25.15
CA GLY A 30 13.14 5.25 26.02
C GLY A 30 12.87 4.08 26.95
N GLN A 31 13.64 2.99 26.90
CA GLN A 31 13.52 1.91 27.89
C GLN A 31 14.14 2.31 29.24
N SER A 32 13.60 1.72 30.31
CA SER A 32 14.20 1.79 31.64
C SER A 32 15.39 0.83 31.78
N TRP A 33 16.27 1.11 32.75
CA TRP A 33 17.41 0.25 33.10
C TRP A 33 17.03 -1.22 33.34
N SER A 34 15.88 -1.45 33.98
CA SER A 34 15.39 -2.78 34.32
C SER A 34 15.01 -3.63 33.10
N GLU A 35 14.67 -2.99 31.98
CA GLU A 35 14.30 -3.64 30.72
C GLU A 35 15.51 -3.95 29.82
N GLY A 36 16.69 -3.43 30.18
CA GLY A 36 17.91 -3.56 29.39
C GLY A 36 18.39 -5.01 29.30
N LYS A 37 18.86 -5.40 28.11
CA LYS A 37 19.45 -6.73 27.89
C LYS A 37 20.88 -6.74 28.40
N GLN A 38 21.14 -7.49 29.47
CA GLN A 38 22.44 -7.54 30.13
C GLN A 38 23.50 -8.28 29.31
N LEU A 39 24.70 -7.70 29.20
CA LEU A 39 25.88 -8.37 28.67
C LEU A 39 26.57 -9.15 29.79
N ILE A 40 27.20 -10.27 29.42
CA ILE A 40 27.80 -11.21 30.35
C ILE A 40 29.32 -11.19 30.17
N GLU A 41 30.04 -11.05 31.28
CA GLU A 41 31.48 -11.29 31.35
C GLU A 41 31.73 -12.80 31.55
N ASN A 42 31.84 -13.54 30.44
CA ASN A 42 32.00 -15.00 30.49
C ASN A 42 33.37 -15.44 31.05
N THR A 43 34.40 -14.60 30.87
CA THR A 43 35.74 -14.84 31.42
C THR A 43 35.96 -13.91 32.61
N PRO A 44 36.05 -14.42 33.86
CA PRO A 44 36.24 -13.58 35.04
C PRO A 44 37.47 -12.67 34.93
N HIS A 45 37.32 -11.40 35.35
CA HIS A 45 38.38 -10.38 35.34
C HIS A 45 38.88 -9.95 33.94
N SER A 46 38.16 -10.29 32.88
CA SER A 46 38.55 -9.94 31.50
C SER A 46 38.17 -8.52 31.12
N GLY A 47 37.16 -7.94 31.77
CA GLY A 47 36.51 -6.70 31.35
C GLY A 47 35.89 -6.79 29.94
N TYR A 48 35.70 -8.01 29.41
CA TYR A 48 35.09 -8.29 28.12
C TYR A 48 33.69 -8.86 28.33
N TYR A 49 32.69 -8.13 27.84
CA TYR A 49 31.29 -8.44 28.03
C TYR A 49 30.64 -8.71 26.67
N GLU A 50 29.85 -9.77 26.58
CA GLU A 50 29.18 -10.16 25.35
C GLU A 50 27.72 -10.53 25.56
N ILE A 51 26.94 -10.43 24.48
CA ILE A 51 25.56 -10.90 24.42
C ILE A 51 25.29 -11.51 23.05
N SER A 52 24.51 -12.59 23.03
CA SER A 52 23.97 -13.18 21.81
C SER A 52 22.49 -12.81 21.65
N ILE A 53 22.13 -12.32 20.47
CA ILE A 53 20.77 -11.97 20.08
C ILE A 53 20.25 -13.05 19.12
N GLU A 54 19.29 -13.83 19.62
CA GLU A 54 18.74 -14.98 18.90
C GLU A 54 17.57 -14.61 17.99
N SER A 55 16.73 -13.67 18.43
CA SER A 55 15.54 -13.24 17.68
C SER A 55 15.82 -12.04 16.79
N GLU A 56 15.31 -12.05 15.56
CA GLU A 56 15.36 -10.88 14.67
C GLU A 56 14.57 -9.70 15.25
N SER A 57 13.53 -9.94 16.07
CA SER A 57 12.77 -8.88 16.75
C SER A 57 13.60 -8.09 17.77
N ASP A 58 14.69 -8.70 18.25
CA ASP A 58 15.66 -8.10 19.16
C ASP A 58 16.81 -7.43 18.40
N CYS A 59 16.84 -7.47 17.07
CA CYS A 59 17.81 -6.72 16.27
C CYS A 59 17.38 -5.25 16.12
N GLY A 60 18.36 -4.35 16.04
CA GLY A 60 18.15 -2.93 15.78
C GLY A 60 19.13 -2.06 16.55
N PHE A 61 18.75 -0.80 16.69
CA PHE A 61 19.55 0.21 17.39
C PHE A 61 19.39 0.10 18.91
N TYR A 62 20.51 0.21 19.62
CA TYR A 62 20.63 0.18 21.07
C TYR A 62 21.56 1.28 21.58
N GLU A 63 21.18 1.85 22.72
CA GLU A 63 22.06 2.57 23.62
C GLU A 63 22.75 1.59 24.55
N ILE A 64 24.04 1.82 24.81
CA ILE A 64 24.81 1.05 25.77
C ILE A 64 24.78 1.82 27.08
N TRP A 65 24.20 1.19 28.11
CA TRP A 65 24.14 1.74 29.45
C TRP A 65 24.99 0.89 30.38
N ASP A 66 25.56 1.52 31.40
CA ASP A 66 26.34 0.86 32.43
C ASP A 66 26.05 1.44 33.82
N ASN A 67 26.46 0.72 34.86
CA ASN A 67 26.29 1.15 36.25
C ASN A 67 27.50 1.93 36.80
N ILE A 68 28.43 2.37 35.95
CA ILE A 68 29.61 3.13 36.40
C ILE A 68 29.13 4.50 36.85
N GLY A 69 29.40 4.87 38.10
CA GLY A 69 28.99 6.17 38.65
C GLY A 69 27.50 6.31 38.98
N ASN A 70 26.64 5.38 38.55
CA ASN A 70 25.24 5.32 38.94
C ASN A 70 24.76 3.86 39.02
N THR A 71 24.45 3.37 40.22
CA THR A 71 23.99 1.99 40.44
C THR A 71 22.63 1.68 39.82
N GLN A 72 21.86 2.70 39.44
CA GLN A 72 20.60 2.56 38.70
C GLN A 72 20.77 2.63 37.17
N GLY A 73 22.01 2.63 36.69
CA GLY A 73 22.34 2.69 35.26
C GLY A 73 22.37 4.11 34.72
N GLN A 74 23.29 4.36 33.79
CA GLN A 74 23.35 5.58 33.00
C GLN A 74 23.81 5.30 31.57
N PHE A 75 23.46 6.19 30.64
CA PHE A 75 23.92 6.10 29.26
C PHE A 75 25.44 6.32 29.18
N SER A 76 26.16 5.36 28.60
CA SER A 76 27.63 5.40 28.49
C SER A 76 28.15 6.38 27.44
N GLY A 77 27.26 7.02 26.67
CA GLY A 77 27.62 7.79 25.48
C GLY A 77 27.87 6.94 24.23
N LYS A 78 27.66 5.62 24.30
CA LYS A 78 27.91 4.67 23.21
C LYS A 78 26.63 4.02 22.73
N THR A 79 26.57 3.74 21.43
CA THR A 79 25.43 3.09 20.78
C THR A 79 25.92 1.98 19.88
N CYS A 80 25.06 1.00 19.60
CA CYS A 80 25.33 -0.04 18.62
C CYS A 80 24.08 -0.40 17.82
N THR A 81 24.29 -0.89 16.60
CA THR A 81 23.24 -1.54 15.81
C THR A 81 23.57 -3.01 15.70
N ILE A 82 22.63 -3.87 16.08
CA ILE A 82 22.77 -5.32 15.99
C ILE A 82 21.79 -5.81 14.92
N GLY A 83 22.28 -6.50 13.89
CA GLY A 83 21.43 -6.96 12.79
C GLY A 83 20.85 -5.82 11.94
N LYS A 84 19.59 -5.96 11.50
CA LYS A 84 18.91 -4.93 10.68
C LYS A 84 18.54 -3.72 11.54
N LEU A 85 18.71 -2.52 10.97
CA LEU A 85 18.24 -1.28 11.59
C LEU A 85 16.72 -1.22 11.54
N ASP A 86 16.08 -0.89 12.65
CA ASP A 86 14.64 -0.67 12.75
C ASP A 86 14.31 0.81 12.86
N ALA A 87 13.01 1.15 12.81
CA ALA A 87 12.55 2.53 12.86
C ALA A 87 12.94 3.28 14.16
N ARG A 88 13.23 2.56 15.26
CA ARG A 88 13.63 3.16 16.54
C ARG A 88 15.02 3.80 16.50
N GLY A 89 15.89 3.29 15.62
CA GLY A 89 17.20 3.90 15.36
C GLY A 89 17.16 5.07 14.38
N LEU A 90 16.01 5.36 13.79
CA LEU A 90 15.83 6.48 12.87
C LEU A 90 15.33 7.70 13.65
N GLN A 91 16.05 8.81 13.54
CA GLN A 91 15.59 10.08 14.09
C GLN A 91 14.42 10.62 13.25
N ASN A 92 13.61 11.48 13.86
CA ASN A 92 12.55 12.18 13.13
C ASN A 92 13.15 12.92 11.93
N ASN A 93 12.51 12.75 10.76
CA ASN A 93 12.89 13.39 9.50
C ASN A 93 14.31 13.05 9.00
N CYS A 94 14.90 11.90 9.38
CA CYS A 94 16.24 11.52 8.90
C CYS A 94 16.26 10.82 7.53
N ILE A 95 15.10 10.39 7.01
CA ILE A 95 14.97 9.77 5.68
C ILE A 95 14.41 10.80 4.70
N PHE A 96 15.28 11.31 3.83
CA PHE A 96 14.91 12.24 2.76
C PHE A 96 14.69 11.49 1.45
N GLY A 97 14.07 12.15 0.47
CA GLY A 97 13.79 11.55 -0.84
C GLY A 97 15.03 10.97 -1.51
N ASN A 98 16.19 11.63 -1.39
CA ASN A 98 17.46 11.15 -1.95
C ASN A 98 18.06 9.92 -1.24
N HIS A 99 17.52 9.51 -0.09
CA HIS A 99 17.90 8.26 0.59
C HIS A 99 17.12 7.04 0.05
N ILE A 100 16.07 7.27 -0.75
CA ILE A 100 15.23 6.22 -1.32
C ILE A 100 15.55 6.12 -2.82
N LEU A 101 16.10 4.98 -3.23
CA LEU A 101 16.40 4.72 -4.64
C LEU A 101 15.11 4.52 -5.45
N ASP A 102 15.18 4.80 -6.74
CA ASP A 102 14.08 4.53 -7.68
C ASP A 102 13.64 3.06 -7.59
N GLY A 103 12.33 2.86 -7.41
CA GLY A 103 11.74 1.52 -7.29
C GLY A 103 11.94 0.83 -5.93
N ALA A 104 12.64 1.42 -4.97
CA ALA A 104 12.83 0.82 -3.64
C ALA A 104 11.50 0.65 -2.88
N VAL A 105 10.53 1.56 -3.10
CA VAL A 105 9.18 1.49 -2.54
C VAL A 105 8.21 0.97 -3.59
N GLY A 106 8.11 -0.36 -3.70
CA GLY A 106 7.10 -1.02 -4.55
C GLY A 106 5.72 -1.12 -3.88
N GLY A 107 4.69 -1.47 -4.64
CA GLY A 107 3.30 -1.54 -4.16
C GLY A 107 3.10 -2.38 -2.89
N THR A 108 3.82 -3.50 -2.73
CA THR A 108 3.73 -4.35 -1.52
C THR A 108 4.30 -3.71 -0.25
N LYS A 109 4.97 -2.55 -0.36
CA LYS A 109 5.54 -1.79 0.77
C LYS A 109 4.66 -0.58 1.13
N ILE A 110 3.62 -0.32 0.35
CA ILE A 110 2.65 0.75 0.58
C ILE A 110 1.46 0.11 1.30
N ALA A 111 1.15 0.57 2.51
CA ALA A 111 -0.01 0.10 3.24
C ALA A 111 -1.31 0.48 2.51
N ASN A 112 -2.38 -0.30 2.73
CA ASN A 112 -3.70 0.06 2.23
C ASN A 112 -4.07 1.49 2.68
N GLU A 113 -4.63 2.27 1.76
CA GLU A 113 -5.06 3.66 1.99
C GLU A 113 -3.94 4.67 2.33
N ALA A 114 -2.67 4.28 2.28
CA ALA A 114 -1.55 5.20 2.53
C ALA A 114 -1.42 6.32 1.48
N ILE A 115 -2.03 6.14 0.29
CA ILE A 115 -2.02 7.11 -0.81
C ILE A 115 -3.42 7.71 -0.96
N GLY A 116 -3.66 8.86 -0.31
CA GLY A 116 -4.83 9.70 -0.50
C GLY A 116 -4.76 10.57 -1.77
N THR A 117 -5.86 11.26 -2.07
CA THR A 117 -5.97 12.16 -3.23
C THR A 117 -4.97 13.31 -3.21
N GLU A 118 -4.62 13.79 -2.03
CA GLU A 118 -3.62 14.84 -1.76
C GLU A 118 -2.20 14.42 -2.16
N HIS A 119 -1.93 13.11 -2.24
CA HIS A 119 -0.65 12.57 -2.70
C HIS A 119 -0.60 12.41 -4.23
N LEU A 120 -1.72 12.61 -4.92
CA LEU A 120 -1.82 12.44 -6.37
C LEU A 120 -1.85 13.81 -7.07
N GLN A 121 -1.06 13.96 -8.13
CA GLN A 121 -1.14 15.15 -8.96
C GLN A 121 -2.46 15.16 -9.75
N ASN A 122 -3.05 16.35 -9.91
CA ASN A 122 -4.20 16.53 -10.78
C ASN A 122 -3.91 16.01 -12.20
N GLY A 123 -4.77 15.14 -12.72
CA GLY A 123 -4.61 14.52 -14.04
C GLY A 123 -3.74 13.25 -14.07
N LEU A 124 -3.20 12.78 -12.95
CA LEU A 124 -2.44 11.51 -12.89
C LEU A 124 -3.32 10.28 -13.19
N LEU A 125 -4.62 10.41 -12.93
CA LEU A 125 -5.65 9.45 -13.30
C LEU A 125 -6.23 9.85 -14.66
N SER A 126 -5.61 9.36 -15.74
CA SER A 126 -6.21 9.42 -17.07
C SER A 126 -7.48 8.58 -17.11
N LEU A 127 -8.46 8.98 -17.95
CA LEU A 127 -9.63 8.17 -18.27
C LEU A 127 -9.25 6.75 -18.75
N SER A 128 -8.03 6.55 -19.25
CA SER A 128 -7.51 5.23 -19.62
C SER A 128 -7.36 4.25 -18.44
N LYS A 129 -7.38 4.75 -17.19
CA LYS A 129 -7.34 3.94 -15.98
C LYS A 129 -8.73 3.63 -15.42
N LEU A 130 -9.79 4.25 -15.95
CA LEU A 130 -11.15 3.88 -15.58
C LEU A 130 -11.45 2.49 -16.14
N GLN A 131 -12.07 1.65 -15.32
CA GLN A 131 -12.65 0.41 -15.80
C GLN A 131 -13.98 0.74 -16.48
N TYR A 132 -14.04 0.57 -17.80
CA TYR A 132 -15.25 0.80 -18.56
C TYR A 132 -15.51 -0.28 -19.60
N GLU A 133 -16.76 -0.39 -20.03
CA GLU A 133 -17.15 -1.13 -21.23
C GLU A 133 -17.80 -0.17 -22.22
N LEU A 134 -17.47 -0.34 -23.50
CA LEU A 134 -18.08 0.41 -24.59
C LEU A 134 -18.80 -0.59 -25.51
N GLN A 135 -20.07 -0.32 -25.79
CA GLN A 135 -20.85 -1.01 -26.81
C GLN A 135 -21.39 0.01 -27.81
N ASP A 136 -21.77 -0.48 -28.99
CA ASP A 136 -22.45 0.29 -30.02
C ASP A 136 -23.66 -0.47 -30.53
N GLN A 137 -24.30 0.08 -31.56
CA GLN A 137 -25.58 -0.44 -32.04
C GLN A 137 -25.54 -1.89 -32.50
N ASP A 138 -24.36 -2.40 -32.89
CA ASP A 138 -24.17 -3.77 -33.35
C ASP A 138 -24.18 -4.80 -32.19
N LYS A 139 -24.23 -4.32 -30.94
CA LYS A 139 -24.40 -5.16 -29.73
C LYS A 139 -25.84 -5.15 -29.20
N GLY A 140 -26.68 -4.25 -29.69
CA GLY A 140 -28.05 -4.09 -29.22
C GLY A 140 -29.04 -4.91 -30.04
N VAL A 141 -29.84 -5.76 -29.37
CA VAL A 141 -30.81 -6.63 -30.03
C VAL A 141 -32.22 -6.03 -29.94
N GLY A 142 -32.91 -5.92 -31.08
CA GLY A 142 -34.29 -5.44 -31.17
C GLY A 142 -35.31 -6.41 -30.58
N ASP A 143 -36.36 -5.90 -29.94
CA ASP A 143 -37.38 -6.71 -29.26
C ASP A 143 -38.32 -7.47 -30.20
N ILE A 144 -38.60 -6.96 -31.39
CA ILE A 144 -39.50 -7.59 -32.36
C ILE A 144 -38.71 -8.29 -33.47
N SER A 145 -37.75 -7.59 -34.05
CA SER A 145 -36.92 -8.09 -35.14
C SER A 145 -35.91 -9.15 -34.69
N GLN A 146 -35.53 -9.15 -33.40
CA GLN A 146 -34.46 -9.97 -32.83
C GLN A 146 -33.13 -9.84 -33.58
N CYS A 147 -32.96 -8.73 -34.33
CA CYS A 147 -31.77 -8.42 -35.10
C CYS A 147 -30.83 -7.50 -34.29
N SER A 148 -29.54 -7.55 -34.65
CA SER A 148 -28.53 -6.59 -34.23
C SER A 148 -27.82 -6.03 -35.47
N PRO A 149 -27.81 -4.70 -35.70
CA PRO A 149 -28.56 -3.69 -34.94
C PRO A 149 -30.08 -3.89 -34.97
N ALA A 150 -30.75 -3.32 -33.97
CA ALA A 150 -32.21 -3.22 -33.98
C ALA A 150 -32.72 -2.41 -35.17
N LYS A 151 -33.89 -2.77 -35.69
CA LYS A 151 -34.55 -2.09 -36.81
C LYS A 151 -35.51 -1.02 -36.29
N LEU A 152 -35.17 0.25 -36.53
CA LEU A 152 -35.98 1.40 -36.08
C LEU A 152 -37.44 1.39 -36.56
N THR A 153 -37.74 0.71 -37.66
CA THR A 153 -39.09 0.60 -38.24
C THR A 153 -39.94 -0.50 -37.61
N GLN A 154 -39.34 -1.42 -36.86
CA GLN A 154 -40.02 -2.59 -36.28
C GLN A 154 -39.92 -2.60 -34.76
N ASP A 155 -38.74 -2.32 -34.22
CA ASP A 155 -38.45 -2.46 -32.80
C ASP A 155 -38.90 -1.25 -31.99
N LYS A 156 -39.34 -1.51 -30.76
CA LYS A 156 -39.63 -0.48 -29.76
C LYS A 156 -38.59 -0.44 -28.66
N PHE A 157 -37.88 -1.54 -28.45
CA PHE A 157 -36.84 -1.65 -27.45
C PHE A 157 -35.59 -2.30 -28.06
N ILE A 158 -34.42 -1.83 -27.62
CA ILE A 158 -33.12 -2.41 -27.89
C ILE A 158 -32.55 -2.89 -26.57
N THR A 159 -32.18 -4.17 -26.50
CA THR A 159 -31.62 -4.79 -25.31
C THR A 159 -30.12 -5.00 -25.50
N HIS A 160 -29.33 -4.49 -24.56
CA HIS A 160 -27.91 -4.80 -24.42
C HIS A 160 -27.68 -5.69 -23.21
N ILE A 161 -26.79 -6.65 -23.37
CA ILE A 161 -26.19 -7.41 -22.27
C ILE A 161 -24.72 -6.98 -22.24
N LEU A 162 -24.26 -6.43 -21.12
CA LEU A 162 -22.86 -6.04 -20.98
C LEU A 162 -21.97 -7.29 -20.93
N ASN A 163 -20.79 -7.26 -21.53
CA ASN A 163 -19.90 -8.42 -21.59
C ASN A 163 -19.17 -8.65 -20.27
N LYS A 164 -18.96 -7.58 -19.49
CA LYS A 164 -18.33 -7.65 -18.17
C LYS A 164 -19.35 -8.01 -17.09
N GLU A 165 -18.83 -8.66 -16.05
CA GLU A 165 -19.53 -8.86 -14.79
C GLU A 165 -19.36 -7.64 -13.88
N TYR A 166 -20.42 -7.30 -13.16
CA TYR A 166 -20.46 -6.15 -12.25
C TYR A 166 -21.05 -6.56 -10.90
N GLN A 167 -20.39 -6.17 -9.80
CA GLN A 167 -20.87 -6.43 -8.43
C GLN A 167 -21.98 -5.45 -8.02
N GLU A 168 -22.02 -4.28 -8.64
CA GLU A 168 -23.05 -3.26 -8.47
C GLU A 168 -23.37 -2.60 -9.82
N LEU A 169 -24.48 -1.88 -9.92
CA LEU A 169 -24.89 -1.24 -11.17
C LEU A 169 -23.84 -0.19 -11.61
N PRO A 170 -23.21 -0.34 -12.79
CA PRO A 170 -22.29 0.67 -13.32
C PRO A 170 -23.06 1.92 -13.75
N HIS A 171 -22.35 3.04 -13.87
CA HIS A 171 -22.93 4.24 -14.44
C HIS A 171 -23.04 4.09 -15.96
N ILE A 172 -24.27 4.07 -16.49
CA ILE A 172 -24.54 3.89 -17.92
C ILE A 172 -24.79 5.24 -18.59
N ILE A 173 -24.07 5.50 -19.67
CA ILE A 173 -24.21 6.69 -20.50
C ILE A 173 -24.56 6.24 -21.92
N LEU A 174 -25.68 6.76 -22.44
CA LEU A 174 -26.10 6.58 -23.84
C LEU A 174 -25.84 7.87 -24.61
N THR A 175 -25.01 7.77 -25.65
CA THR A 175 -24.75 8.86 -26.59
C THR A 175 -25.44 8.57 -27.91
N ASN A 176 -26.59 9.19 -28.13
CA ASN A 176 -27.34 9.10 -29.37
C ASN A 176 -26.62 9.84 -30.52
N GLN A 177 -26.49 9.19 -31.67
CA GLN A 177 -25.78 9.70 -32.84
C GLN A 177 -26.64 9.59 -34.12
N CYS A 178 -27.95 9.38 -33.99
CA CYS A 178 -28.89 9.41 -35.10
C CYS A 178 -30.13 10.28 -34.80
N ASP A 179 -30.90 10.56 -35.84
CA ASP A 179 -32.15 11.32 -35.77
C ASP A 179 -33.35 10.42 -35.40
N ALA A 180 -33.18 9.65 -34.34
CA ALA A 180 -34.23 8.91 -33.65
C ALA A 180 -34.13 9.19 -32.16
N PHE A 181 -35.25 9.26 -31.45
CA PHE A 181 -35.25 9.42 -30.00
C PHE A 181 -34.97 8.09 -29.31
N LEU A 182 -33.75 7.97 -28.80
CA LEU A 182 -33.25 6.84 -28.03
C LEU A 182 -32.98 7.29 -26.59
N TYR A 183 -33.51 6.56 -25.62
CA TYR A 183 -33.21 6.80 -24.20
C TYR A 183 -33.18 5.50 -23.43
N ILE A 184 -32.35 5.45 -22.39
CA ILE A 184 -32.31 4.32 -21.47
C ILE A 184 -33.63 4.30 -20.71
N SER A 185 -34.40 3.24 -20.90
CA SER A 185 -35.69 3.04 -20.24
C SER A 185 -35.58 2.23 -18.95
N ASP A 186 -34.57 1.37 -18.87
CA ASP A 186 -34.33 0.50 -17.72
C ASP A 186 -32.90 -0.03 -17.73
N VAL A 187 -32.35 -0.30 -16.54
CA VAL A 187 -31.06 -0.97 -16.33
C VAL A 187 -31.23 -1.93 -15.17
N MET A 188 -30.95 -3.21 -15.41
CA MET A 188 -31.09 -4.27 -14.41
C MET A 188 -29.77 -4.99 -14.19
N LEU A 189 -29.51 -5.36 -12.94
CA LEU A 189 -28.44 -6.27 -12.54
C LEU A 189 -29.08 -7.54 -11.99
N VAL A 190 -28.83 -8.68 -12.63
CA VAL A 190 -29.31 -9.99 -12.17
C VAL A 190 -28.08 -10.90 -12.00
N GLY A 191 -27.80 -11.31 -10.76
CA GLY A 191 -26.48 -11.86 -10.43
C GLY A 191 -25.40 -10.80 -10.69
N ASN A 192 -24.37 -11.14 -11.47
CA ASN A 192 -23.35 -10.18 -11.90
C ASN A 192 -23.56 -9.65 -13.32
N GLN A 193 -24.68 -10.01 -13.97
CA GLN A 193 -24.94 -9.66 -15.37
C GLN A 193 -25.81 -8.41 -15.47
N VAL A 194 -25.29 -7.38 -16.15
CA VAL A 194 -26.03 -6.14 -16.41
C VAL A 194 -26.74 -6.23 -17.76
N THR A 195 -28.01 -5.83 -17.77
CA THR A 195 -28.83 -5.65 -18.96
C THR A 195 -29.32 -4.20 -19.04
N VAL A 196 -29.15 -3.56 -20.20
CA VAL A 196 -29.62 -2.20 -20.47
C VAL A 196 -30.72 -2.27 -21.53
N LYS A 197 -31.88 -1.66 -21.24
CA LYS A 197 -32.96 -1.52 -22.22
C LYS A 197 -33.06 -0.08 -22.69
N ILE A 198 -32.81 0.14 -23.97
CA ILE A 198 -33.00 1.41 -24.67
C ILE A 198 -34.37 1.38 -25.32
N ARG A 199 -35.15 2.45 -25.17
CA ARG A 199 -36.42 2.61 -25.86
C ARG A 199 -36.24 3.44 -27.12
N ILE A 200 -36.82 2.94 -28.21
CA ILE A 200 -36.99 3.67 -29.47
C ILE A 200 -38.33 4.42 -29.38
N SER A 201 -38.30 5.72 -29.60
CA SER A 201 -39.49 6.56 -29.63
C SER A 201 -39.68 7.17 -31.02
N LYS A 202 -39.66 8.50 -31.14
CA LYS A 202 -39.89 9.16 -32.43
C LYS A 202 -38.69 8.92 -33.34
N VAL A 203 -38.92 8.30 -34.48
CA VAL A 203 -37.93 8.13 -35.55
C VAL A 203 -38.25 9.15 -36.65
N TYR A 204 -37.25 9.94 -37.05
CA TYR A 204 -37.40 10.91 -38.12
C TYR A 204 -36.89 10.31 -39.44
N THR A 205 -35.63 10.60 -39.78
CA THR A 205 -35.02 10.17 -41.04
C THR A 205 -34.01 9.03 -40.89
N ALA A 206 -33.67 8.67 -39.64
CA ALA A 206 -32.69 7.62 -39.37
C ALA A 206 -33.18 6.24 -39.85
N THR A 207 -32.32 5.55 -40.59
CA THR A 207 -32.53 4.15 -41.01
C THR A 207 -32.05 3.17 -39.94
N ASP A 208 -30.95 3.52 -39.27
CA ASP A 208 -30.27 2.68 -38.29
C ASP A 208 -30.12 3.42 -36.95
N PRO A 209 -30.20 2.71 -35.81
CA PRO A 209 -30.07 3.33 -34.50
C PRO A 209 -28.58 3.53 -34.18
N ILE A 210 -27.96 4.60 -34.66
CA ILE A 210 -26.52 4.86 -34.38
C ILE A 210 -26.37 5.49 -32.99
N TYR A 211 -25.64 4.82 -32.09
CA TYR A 211 -25.33 5.32 -30.75
C TYR A 211 -24.09 4.63 -30.16
N LYS A 212 -23.59 5.18 -29.04
CA LYS A 212 -22.62 4.51 -28.17
C LYS A 212 -23.19 4.35 -26.77
N LEU A 213 -22.92 3.21 -26.16
CA LEU A 213 -23.26 2.89 -24.78
C LEU A 213 -21.97 2.72 -23.98
N LEU A 214 -21.77 3.56 -22.97
CA LEU A 214 -20.61 3.51 -22.07
C LEU A 214 -21.08 3.07 -20.69
N ALA A 215 -20.49 2.00 -20.16
CA ALA A 215 -20.68 1.55 -18.80
C ALA A 215 -19.40 1.81 -17.99
N LEU A 216 -19.46 2.72 -17.03
CA LEU A 216 -18.35 3.04 -16.13
C LEU A 216 -18.51 2.23 -14.84
N ALA A 217 -17.57 1.32 -14.57
CA ALA A 217 -17.49 0.63 -13.29
C ALA A 217 -16.99 1.60 -12.21
N LYS A 218 -17.44 1.39 -10.98
CA LYS A 218 -16.91 2.06 -9.79
C LYS A 218 -15.64 1.38 -9.30
#